data_AF-A0A958BKV5-F1
#
_entry.id   AF-A0A958BKV5-F1
#
_cell.length_a   1.000
_cell.length_b   1.000
_cell.length_c   1.000
_cell.angle_alpha   90.00
_cell.angle_beta   90.00
_cell.angle_gamma   90.00
#
_symmetry.space_group_name_H-M   'P 1'
#
loop_
_entity.id
_entity.type
_entity.pdbx_description
1 polymer ?
#
loop_
_entity_poly.entity_id
_entity_poly.type
_entity_poly.pdbx_seq_one_letter_code
_entity_poly.pdbx_strand_id
1 'polypeptide(L)'
;MEPRVSAMIRVMDHLSKTPIPALRRLQIVLAVVVLALALPATSGCGLGECILEPKIEYFYPSRGSVEQGEIVYLGWESYNETSCEIVAVTATEKVYFVPIWKDTYGVDTPVEDVTYWLVCENSCGGRDYAMTQVSIISLAMPE
;
A
#
# COMPACT_ATOMS: atom_id res chain seq x y z
N MET A 1 -19.45 -11.46 -42.22
CA MET A 1 -18.59 -10.30 -42.51
C MET A 1 -18.87 -9.26 -41.45
N GLU A 2 -18.20 -9.35 -40.30
CA GLU A 2 -18.12 -8.28 -39.30
C GLU A 2 -16.65 -7.89 -39.17
N PRO A 3 -16.27 -6.65 -39.53
CA PRO A 3 -14.87 -6.23 -39.66
C PRO A 3 -14.16 -6.00 -38.30
N ARG A 4 -14.82 -6.28 -37.17
CA ARG A 4 -14.30 -5.99 -35.83
C ARG A 4 -13.41 -7.08 -35.24
N VAL A 5 -13.64 -8.34 -35.59
CA VAL A 5 -12.86 -9.47 -35.04
C VAL A 5 -11.46 -9.55 -35.64
N SER A 6 -11.31 -9.14 -36.91
CA SER A 6 -10.01 -9.20 -37.61
C SER A 6 -9.00 -8.14 -37.12
N ALA A 7 -9.48 -7.01 -36.61
CA ALA A 7 -8.61 -5.97 -36.05
C ALA A 7 -8.00 -6.39 -34.71
N MET A 8 -8.75 -7.09 -33.84
CA MET A 8 -8.24 -7.55 -32.54
C MET A 8 -7.15 -8.63 -32.67
N ILE A 9 -7.28 -9.54 -33.64
CA ILE A 9 -6.29 -10.61 -33.84
C ILE A 9 -4.96 -10.05 -34.36
N ARG A 10 -4.99 -9.01 -35.22
CA ARG A 10 -3.75 -8.35 -35.69
C ARG A 10 -3.03 -7.54 -34.62
N VAL A 11 -3.75 -6.99 -33.63
CA VAL A 11 -3.13 -6.28 -32.49
C VAL A 11 -2.41 -7.26 -31.57
N MET A 12 -2.96 -8.46 -31.36
CA MET A 12 -2.34 -9.49 -30.51
C MET A 12 -1.05 -10.08 -31.11
N ASP A 13 -0.96 -10.19 -32.44
CA ASP A 13 0.25 -10.73 -33.10
C ASP A 13 1.42 -9.73 -33.13
N HIS A 14 1.14 -8.41 -33.07
CA HIS A 14 2.18 -7.39 -32.98
C HIS A 14 2.76 -7.24 -31.57
N LEU A 15 1.96 -7.53 -30.53
CA LEU A 15 2.41 -7.50 -29.13
C LEU A 15 3.29 -8.70 -28.74
N SER A 16 3.28 -9.78 -29.53
CA SER A 16 4.09 -10.98 -29.28
C SER A 16 5.58 -10.80 -29.62
N LYS A 17 5.98 -9.74 -30.33
CA LYS A 17 7.32 -9.65 -30.93
C LYS A 17 8.22 -8.55 -30.37
N THR A 18 7.78 -7.76 -29.38
CA THR A 18 8.64 -6.72 -28.79
C THR A 18 9.43 -7.28 -27.60
N PRO A 19 10.78 -7.34 -27.66
CA PRO A 19 11.60 -7.80 -26.56
C PRO A 19 11.80 -6.64 -25.58
N ILE A 20 10.86 -6.44 -24.64
CA ILE A 20 11.01 -5.40 -23.61
C ILE A 20 10.58 -5.97 -22.25
N PRO A 21 11.50 -6.14 -21.27
CA PRO A 21 11.23 -6.76 -19.97
C PRO A 21 10.27 -5.95 -19.06
N ALA A 22 9.87 -4.75 -19.48
CA ALA A 22 8.93 -3.88 -18.76
C ALA A 22 7.47 -4.39 -18.78
N LEU A 23 7.08 -5.14 -19.82
CA LEU A 23 5.68 -5.60 -19.96
C LEU A 23 5.32 -6.80 -19.08
N ARG A 24 6.30 -7.63 -18.68
CA ARG A 24 6.10 -8.67 -17.64
C ARG A 24 5.79 -8.06 -16.27
N ARG A 25 6.32 -6.87 -15.97
CA ARG A 25 6.11 -6.16 -14.69
C ARG A 25 4.66 -5.71 -14.55
N LEU A 26 4.04 -5.23 -15.63
CA LEU A 26 2.64 -4.79 -15.60
C LEU A 26 1.66 -5.97 -15.51
N GLN A 27 1.95 -7.11 -16.15
CA GLN A 27 1.06 -8.28 -16.12
C GLN A 27 1.03 -9.01 -14.77
N ILE A 28 2.13 -9.01 -14.01
CA ILE A 28 2.16 -9.62 -12.67
C ILE A 28 1.40 -8.75 -11.67
N VAL A 29 1.58 -7.42 -11.72
CA VAL A 29 0.84 -6.48 -10.85
C VAL A 29 -0.66 -6.56 -11.12
N LEU A 30 -1.08 -6.65 -12.39
CA LEU A 30 -2.50 -6.78 -12.73
C LEU A 30 -3.10 -8.11 -12.24
N ALA A 31 -2.35 -9.22 -12.27
CA ALA A 31 -2.84 -10.52 -11.83
C ALA A 31 -3.04 -10.61 -10.31
N VAL A 32 -2.18 -9.98 -9.51
CA VAL A 32 -2.33 -9.92 -8.04
C VAL A 32 -3.51 -9.03 -7.64
N VAL A 33 -3.70 -7.89 -8.31
CA VAL A 33 -4.85 -7.00 -8.07
C VAL A 33 -6.18 -7.67 -8.45
N VAL A 34 -6.22 -8.44 -9.54
CA VAL A 34 -7.45 -9.13 -9.99
C VAL A 34 -7.77 -10.36 -9.12
N LEU A 35 -6.78 -11.08 -8.60
CA LEU A 35 -7.03 -12.23 -7.73
C LEU A 35 -7.50 -11.83 -6.32
N ALA A 36 -7.11 -10.64 -5.84
CA ALA A 36 -7.64 -10.05 -4.61
C ALA A 36 -9.10 -9.55 -4.73
N LEU A 37 -9.61 -9.38 -5.96
CA LEU A 37 -10.97 -8.91 -6.24
C LEU A 37 -12.02 -10.04 -6.37
N ALA A 38 -11.63 -11.31 -6.27
CA ALA A 38 -12.50 -12.46 -6.55
C ALA A 38 -12.93 -13.24 -5.29
N LEU A 39 -12.94 -12.61 -4.11
CA LEU A 39 -13.59 -13.22 -2.94
C LEU A 39 -15.10 -12.89 -2.97
N PRO A 40 -15.99 -13.89 -2.99
CA PRO A 40 -17.42 -13.64 -2.86
C PRO A 40 -17.68 -13.06 -1.47
N ALA A 41 -18.09 -11.79 -1.42
CA ALA A 41 -18.69 -11.21 -0.23
C ALA A 41 -19.97 -11.97 0.08
N THR A 42 -19.92 -12.92 1.02
CA THR A 42 -21.13 -13.46 1.63
C THR A 42 -21.71 -12.35 2.50
N SER A 43 -22.56 -11.52 1.89
CA SER A 43 -23.28 -10.44 2.54
C SER A 43 -24.29 -11.03 3.52
N GLY A 44 -23.84 -11.27 4.75
CA GLY A 44 -24.73 -11.38 5.90
C GLY A 44 -25.26 -9.98 6.21
N CYS A 45 -26.30 -9.54 5.49
CA CYS A 45 -27.07 -8.35 5.85
C CYS A 45 -27.79 -8.61 7.18
N GLY A 46 -27.11 -8.37 8.29
CA GLY A 46 -27.73 -8.04 9.57
C GLY A 46 -27.97 -6.53 9.61
N LEU A 47 -29.21 -6.14 9.80
CA LEU A 47 -29.66 -4.75 9.90
C LEU A 47 -29.10 -4.07 11.15
N GLY A 48 -27.88 -3.54 11.05
CA GLY A 48 -27.39 -2.44 11.85
C GLY A 48 -26.73 -1.48 10.87
N GLU A 49 -27.26 -0.28 10.71
CA GLU A 49 -26.70 0.71 9.79
C GLU A 49 -25.22 0.92 10.15
N CYS A 50 -24.32 0.63 9.21
CA CYS A 50 -22.92 1.00 9.30
C CYS A 50 -22.85 2.51 9.00
N ILE A 51 -23.10 3.33 10.02
CA ILE A 51 -23.28 4.78 9.82
C ILE A 51 -21.94 5.52 9.70
N LEU A 52 -20.84 4.94 10.19
CA LEU A 52 -19.57 5.65 10.30
C LEU A 52 -18.44 4.93 9.55
N GLU A 53 -17.93 5.58 8.50
CA GLU A 53 -16.69 5.17 7.83
C GLU A 53 -15.47 5.48 8.71
N PRO A 54 -14.41 4.66 8.67
CA PRO A 54 -13.15 5.01 9.30
C PRO A 54 -12.65 6.34 8.75
N LYS A 55 -12.01 7.14 9.61
CA LYS A 55 -11.39 8.40 9.21
C LYS A 55 -10.06 8.55 9.91
N ILE A 56 -8.99 8.75 9.14
CA ILE A 56 -7.68 9.12 9.63
C ILE A 56 -7.61 10.65 9.67
N GLU A 57 -7.37 11.22 10.85
CA GLU A 57 -7.20 12.67 11.01
C GLU A 57 -5.77 13.09 10.66
N TYR A 58 -4.79 12.32 11.11
CA TYR A 58 -3.38 12.52 10.76
C TYR A 58 -2.58 11.23 10.85
N PHE A 59 -1.48 11.18 10.10
CA PHE A 59 -0.46 10.13 10.17
C PHE A 59 0.91 10.77 9.93
N TYR A 60 1.82 10.67 10.90
CA TYR A 60 3.12 11.35 10.84
C TYR A 60 4.24 10.53 11.49
N PRO A 61 5.48 10.70 11.02
CA PRO A 61 6.66 10.15 11.66
C PRO A 61 7.19 11.14 12.69
N SER A 62 7.87 10.66 13.72
CA SER A 62 8.55 11.50 14.70
C SER A 62 9.58 12.44 14.05
N ARG A 63 10.17 12.01 12.93
CA ARG A 63 11.09 12.79 12.08
C ARG A 63 10.92 12.39 10.63
N GLY A 64 10.97 13.36 9.71
CA GLY A 64 10.94 13.10 8.26
C GLY A 64 12.29 12.69 7.67
N SER A 65 13.38 12.84 8.43
CA SER A 65 14.70 12.37 8.03
C SER A 65 15.48 11.87 9.25
N VAL A 66 16.15 10.73 9.10
CA VAL A 66 16.91 10.07 10.17
C VAL A 66 18.20 9.47 9.63
N GLU A 67 19.17 9.19 10.50
CA GLU A 67 20.34 8.40 10.12
C GLU A 67 19.96 6.92 9.94
N GLN A 68 20.80 6.19 9.22
CA GLN A 68 20.57 4.77 8.94
C GLN A 68 20.45 3.96 10.23
N GLY A 69 19.33 3.26 10.42
CA GLY A 69 19.08 2.40 11.58
C GLY A 69 18.65 3.16 12.84
N GLU A 70 18.45 4.48 12.79
CA GLU A 70 17.81 5.20 13.88
C GLU A 70 16.34 4.79 14.04
N ILE A 71 15.85 4.85 15.27
CA ILE A 71 14.45 4.55 15.60
C ILE A 71 13.56 5.69 15.13
N VAL A 72 12.50 5.33 14.41
CA VAL A 72 11.39 6.22 14.03
C VAL A 72 10.12 5.73 14.72
N TYR A 73 9.40 6.67 15.35
CA TYR A 73 8.05 6.42 15.84
C TYR A 73 7.03 6.94 14.82
N LEU A 74 6.00 6.16 14.54
CA LEU A 74 4.91 6.53 13.64
C LEU A 74 3.65 6.74 14.48
N GLY A 75 3.14 7.97 14.50
CA GLY A 75 1.93 8.35 15.23
C GLY A 75 0.76 8.63 14.30
N TRP A 76 -0.45 8.30 14.73
CA TRP A 76 -1.68 8.64 14.03
C TRP A 76 -2.81 8.94 15.00
N GLU A 77 -3.87 9.56 14.48
CA GLU A 77 -5.18 9.63 15.11
C GLU A 77 -6.22 9.27 14.07
N SER A 78 -7.16 8.42 14.47
CA SER A 78 -8.23 7.91 13.64
C SER A 78 -9.52 7.77 14.45
N TYR A 79 -10.64 7.71 13.73
CA TYR A 79 -11.97 7.50 14.29
C TYR A 79 -12.73 6.43 13.51
N ASN A 80 -13.61 5.72 14.22
CA ASN A 80 -14.54 4.73 13.67
C ASN A 80 -13.89 3.50 13.02
N GLU A 81 -12.58 3.31 13.21
CA GLU A 81 -11.86 2.08 12.90
C GLU A 81 -12.10 1.01 13.97
N THR A 82 -11.90 -0.24 13.57
CA THR A 82 -11.77 -1.39 14.48
C THR A 82 -10.32 -1.87 14.54
N SER A 83 -9.54 -1.59 13.49
CA SER A 83 -8.12 -1.94 13.38
C SER A 83 -7.41 -0.97 12.46
N CYS A 84 -6.10 -0.80 12.71
CA CYS A 84 -5.19 -0.19 11.77
C CYS A 84 -3.94 -1.06 11.59
N GLU A 85 -3.34 -0.99 10.40
CA GLU A 85 -2.06 -1.60 10.07
C GLU A 85 -1.14 -0.57 9.41
N ILE A 86 0.17 -0.74 9.60
CA ILE A 86 1.18 0.08 8.93
C ILE A 86 1.98 -0.81 7.99
N VAL A 87 1.97 -0.46 6.71
CA VAL A 87 2.75 -1.11 5.66
C VAL A 87 3.88 -0.17 5.24
N ALA A 88 5.12 -0.67 5.31
CA ALA A 88 6.31 0.04 4.85
C ALA A 88 6.70 -0.46 3.46
N VAL A 89 7.04 0.48 2.57
CA VAL A 89 7.57 0.23 1.24
C VAL A 89 8.90 0.96 1.11
N THR A 90 9.99 0.21 0.98
CA THR A 90 11.32 0.81 0.85
C THR A 90 11.60 1.29 -0.57
N ALA A 91 12.63 2.13 -0.72
CA ALA A 91 13.12 2.57 -2.02
C ALA A 91 13.59 1.41 -2.93
N THR A 92 13.94 0.25 -2.35
CA THR A 92 14.25 -0.98 -3.09
C THR A 92 13.03 -1.89 -3.29
N GLU A 93 11.82 -1.36 -3.11
CA GLU A 93 10.54 -2.05 -3.29
C GLU A 93 10.31 -3.22 -2.32
N LYS A 94 11.04 -3.28 -1.20
CA LYS A 94 10.74 -4.25 -0.14
C LYS A 94 9.50 -3.80 0.62
N VAL A 95 8.62 -4.76 0.92
CA VAL A 95 7.37 -4.52 1.65
C VAL A 95 7.38 -5.29 2.96
N TYR A 96 7.05 -4.61 4.06
CA TYR A 96 6.94 -5.23 5.38
C TYR A 96 5.91 -4.52 6.26
N PHE A 97 5.44 -5.20 7.31
CA PHE A 97 4.55 -4.63 8.31
C PHE A 97 5.35 -4.02 9.45
N VAL A 98 4.96 -2.81 9.87
CA VAL A 98 5.55 -2.17 11.03
C VAL A 98 4.79 -2.61 12.28
N PRO A 99 5.47 -3.08 13.34
CA PRO A 99 4.83 -3.44 14.59
C PRO A 99 4.10 -2.24 15.23
N ILE A 100 2.84 -2.45 15.60
CA ILE A 100 2.02 -1.48 16.32
C ILE A 100 1.97 -1.82 17.81
N TRP A 101 2.17 -0.82 18.67
CA TRP A 101 2.07 -0.95 20.11
C TRP A 101 0.78 -0.31 20.63
N LYS A 102 -0.12 -1.17 21.14
CA LYS A 102 -1.38 -0.76 21.81
C LYS A 102 -2.21 0.25 21.00
N ASP A 103 -2.22 0.09 19.68
CA ASP A 103 -2.96 0.95 18.74
C ASP A 103 -2.63 2.45 18.85
N THR A 104 -1.47 2.80 19.41
CA THR A 104 -1.10 4.20 19.69
C THR A 104 0.06 4.68 18.81
N TYR A 105 1.03 3.80 18.52
CA TYR A 105 2.16 4.14 17.66
C TYR A 105 2.81 2.89 17.04
N GLY A 106 3.46 3.10 15.90
CA GLY A 106 4.33 2.14 15.24
C GLY A 106 5.79 2.45 15.54
N VAL A 107 6.66 1.45 15.50
CA VAL A 107 8.10 1.62 15.70
C VAL A 107 8.86 0.91 14.59
N ASP A 108 9.77 1.63 13.94
CA ASP A 108 10.62 1.08 12.89
C ASP A 108 12.06 1.60 13.00
N THR A 109 12.99 0.94 12.32
CA THR A 109 14.41 1.32 12.20
C THR A 109 14.83 1.28 10.73
N PRO A 110 14.41 2.25 9.91
CA PRO A 110 14.66 2.21 8.48
C PRO A 110 16.15 2.33 8.16
N VAL A 111 16.60 1.56 7.17
CA VAL A 111 18.00 1.55 6.69
C VAL A 111 18.15 2.12 5.28
N GLU A 112 17.05 2.50 4.67
CA GLU A 112 16.91 3.16 3.37
C GLU A 112 15.62 3.98 3.37
N ASP A 113 15.42 4.86 2.39
CA ASP A 113 14.20 5.67 2.29
C ASP A 113 12.97 4.76 2.26
N VAL A 114 11.92 5.19 2.96
CA VAL A 114 10.73 4.38 3.19
C VAL A 114 9.47 5.23 3.13
N THR A 115 8.47 4.71 2.44
CA THR A 115 7.10 5.24 2.45
C THR A 115 6.24 4.33 3.32
N TYR A 116 5.61 4.91 4.33
CA TYR A 116 4.67 4.22 5.19
C TYR A 116 3.23 4.50 4.75
N TRP A 117 2.41 3.46 4.78
CA TRP A 117 0.97 3.51 4.55
C TRP A 117 0.27 3.07 5.83
N LEU A 118 -0.59 3.93 6.36
CA LEU A 118 -1.54 3.57 7.40
C LEU A 118 -2.84 3.15 6.72
N VAL A 119 -3.32 1.96 7.02
CA VAL A 119 -4.60 1.44 6.55
C VAL A 119 -5.46 1.19 7.78
N CYS A 120 -6.58 1.90 7.89
CA CYS A 120 -7.54 1.69 8.96
C CYS A 120 -8.85 1.15 8.38
N GLU A 121 -9.40 0.13 9.01
CA GLU A 121 -10.65 -0.51 8.59
C GLU A 121 -11.60 -0.69 9.77
N ASN A 122 -12.88 -0.86 9.48
CA ASN A 122 -13.87 -1.21 10.50
C ASN A 122 -14.56 -2.54 10.20
N SER A 123 -15.25 -3.07 11.20
CA SER A 123 -16.01 -4.32 11.12
C SER A 123 -17.12 -4.33 10.05
N CYS A 124 -17.45 -3.17 9.50
CA CYS A 124 -18.42 -2.98 8.42
C CYS A 124 -17.79 -3.02 7.02
N GLY A 125 -16.45 -3.12 6.91
CA GLY A 125 -15.73 -3.14 5.63
C GLY A 125 -15.38 -1.75 5.06
N GLY A 126 -15.66 -0.67 5.79
CA GLY A 126 -15.17 0.66 5.45
C GLY A 126 -13.65 0.75 5.65
N ARG A 127 -12.99 1.61 4.87
CA ARG A 127 -11.53 1.77 4.90
C ARG A 127 -11.12 3.22 4.67
N ASP A 128 -10.04 3.64 5.31
CA ASP A 128 -9.35 4.89 5.04
C ASP A 128 -7.83 4.68 4.99
N TYR A 129 -7.13 5.57 4.30
CA TYR A 129 -5.71 5.45 3.96
C TYR A 129 -4.97 6.77 4.18
N ALA A 130 -3.81 6.70 4.82
CA ALA A 130 -2.89 7.83 4.90
C ALA A 130 -1.46 7.39 4.61
N MET A 131 -0.62 8.32 4.15
CA MET A 131 0.77 8.04 3.83
C MET A 131 1.72 9.07 4.43
N THR A 132 2.93 8.62 4.76
CA THR A 132 4.04 9.51 5.09
C THR A 132 5.37 8.90 4.63
N GLN A 133 6.41 9.72 4.55
CA GLN A 133 7.73 9.30 4.11
C GLN A 133 8.79 9.64 5.16
N VAL A 134 9.82 8.79 5.25
CA VAL A 134 11.06 9.06 5.96
C VAL A 134 12.23 8.87 5.01
N SER A 135 13.13 9.85 5.00
CA SER A 135 14.38 9.81 4.21
C SER A 135 15.58 9.46 5.10
N ILE A 136 16.53 8.70 4.56
CA ILE A 136 17.77 8.38 5.24
C ILE A 136 18.85 9.39 4.86
N ILE A 137 19.44 10.00 5.89
CA ILE A 137 20.58 10.89 5.74
C ILE A 137 21.82 10.01 5.55
N SER A 138 22.36 10.01 4.34
CA SER A 138 23.70 9.46 4.10
C SER A 138 24.73 10.41 4.68
N LEU A 139 25.43 9.99 5.74
CA LEU A 139 26.66 10.66 6.15
C LEU A 139 27.69 10.40 5.06
N ALA A 140 27.97 11.42 4.24
CA ALA A 140 29.13 11.38 3.37
C ALA A 140 30.36 11.17 4.27
N MET A 141 31.03 10.03 4.12
CA MET A 141 32.33 9.83 4.76
C MET A 141 33.26 10.94 4.23
N PRO A 142 33.89 11.76 5.09
CA PRO A 142 34.90 12.69 4.62
C PRO A 142 36.06 11.88 4.02
N GLU A 143 36.44 12.22 2.78
CA GLU A 143 37.61 11.67 2.08
C GLU A 143 38.92 11.87 2.85
#